data_AF-A0A356REU5-F1
#
_entry.id   AF-A0A356REU5-F1
#
_cell.length_a   1.000
_cell.length_b   1.000
_cell.length_c   1.000
_cell.angle_alpha   90.00
_cell.angle_beta   90.00
_cell.angle_gamma   90.00
#
_symmetry.space_group_name_H-M   'P 1'
#
loop_
_entity.id
_entity.type
_entity.pdbx_description
1 polymer ?
#
loop_
_entity_poly.entity_id
_entity_poly.type
_entity_poly.pdbx_seq_one_letter_code
_entity_poly.pdbx_strand_id
1 'polypeptide(L)'
;MVFIPLFTYGVYPVLNRIVRLTSLRKMAMGFFLTVAAFLISAYIEQQIALGMEPAIGWQLLAFMVITAAEVMVSITCFEFSYTQAPLKLKSLMMGLFLLSVSLGNGFTAFVNYWIQNADGTVALAGPAYYWFFAGVMFVVACLFLLVVKGYEEETHLQGTKRG
;
A
#
# COMPACT_ATOMS: atom_id res chain seq x y z
N MET A 1 -11.86 9.46 -9.89
CA MET A 1 -11.87 10.91 -9.56
C MET A 1 -12.89 11.33 -8.49
N VAL A 2 -13.92 10.52 -8.15
CA VAL A 2 -14.87 10.82 -7.04
C VAL A 2 -14.36 10.36 -5.66
N PHE A 3 -13.45 9.39 -5.61
CA PHE A 3 -12.96 8.80 -4.35
C PHE A 3 -12.02 9.72 -3.56
N ILE A 4 -11.30 10.61 -4.26
CA ILE A 4 -10.34 11.56 -3.67
C ILE A 4 -11.04 12.55 -2.72
N PRO A 5 -12.13 13.26 -3.09
CA PRO A 5 -12.80 14.17 -2.17
C PRO A 5 -13.46 13.44 -0.98
N LEU A 6 -13.95 12.21 -1.15
CA LEU A 6 -14.56 11.42 -0.07
C LEU A 6 -13.54 11.02 1.01
N PHE A 7 -12.32 10.66 0.59
CA PHE A 7 -11.24 10.35 1.53
C PHE A 7 -10.76 11.61 2.26
N THR A 8 -10.55 12.71 1.53
CA THR A 8 -10.12 14.02 2.07
C THR A 8 -11.10 14.58 3.10
N TYR A 9 -12.41 14.48 2.85
CA TYR A 9 -13.45 15.00 3.76
C TYR A 9 -13.96 13.99 4.79
N GLY A 10 -13.78 12.67 4.57
CA GLY A 10 -14.32 11.63 5.45
C GLY A 10 -13.24 10.91 6.28
N VAL A 11 -12.29 10.26 5.63
CA VAL A 11 -11.33 9.37 6.32
C VAL A 11 -10.20 10.14 6.98
N TYR A 12 -9.64 11.15 6.32
CA TYR A 12 -8.61 12.01 6.93
C TYR A 12 -9.05 12.68 8.24
N PRO A 13 -10.27 13.26 8.39
CA PRO A 13 -10.69 13.81 9.67
C PRO A 13 -10.91 12.77 10.77
N VAL A 14 -11.34 11.54 10.43
CA VAL A 14 -11.47 10.45 11.42
C VAL A 14 -10.09 9.96 11.87
N LEU A 15 -9.15 9.81 10.94
CA LEU A 15 -7.78 9.39 11.23
C LEU A 15 -7.00 10.45 12.04
N ASN A 16 -7.24 11.74 11.74
CA ASN A 16 -6.64 12.87 12.45
C ASN A 16 -7.20 13.05 13.87
N ARG A 17 -8.33 12.39 14.20
CA ARG A 17 -8.92 12.41 15.53
C ARG A 17 -8.31 11.36 16.48
N ILE A 18 -7.59 10.37 15.95
CA ILE A 18 -7.14 9.18 16.71
C ILE A 18 -5.63 9.20 16.97
N VAL A 19 -4.78 9.79 16.11
CA VAL A 19 -3.31 9.76 16.28
C VAL A 19 -2.66 11.09 15.88
N ARG A 20 -1.60 11.54 16.59
CA ARG A 20 -0.67 12.54 16.04
C ARG A 20 0.13 11.89 14.89
N LEU A 21 -0.27 12.19 13.66
CA LEU A 21 0.19 11.49 12.46
C LEU A 21 1.49 12.09 11.90
N THR A 22 2.64 11.49 12.23
CA THR A 22 3.86 11.67 11.41
C THR A 22 3.68 10.97 10.07
N SER A 23 4.38 11.44 9.02
CA SER A 23 4.28 10.86 7.67
C SER A 23 4.60 9.37 7.64
N LEU A 24 5.59 8.93 8.43
CA LEU A 24 5.96 7.52 8.58
C LEU A 24 4.86 6.66 9.21
N ARG A 25 4.13 7.19 10.21
CA ARG A 25 3.01 6.45 10.84
C ARG A 25 1.81 6.32 9.91
N LYS A 26 1.54 7.33 9.07
CA LYS A 26 0.48 7.25 8.03
C LYS A 26 0.78 6.14 7.03
N MET A 27 2.03 6.04 6.57
CA MET A 27 2.46 4.95 5.68
C MET A 27 2.31 3.58 6.34
N ALA A 28 2.74 3.44 7.59
CA ALA A 28 2.64 2.17 8.31
C ALA A 28 1.18 1.68 8.40
N MET A 29 0.24 2.56 8.79
CA MET A 29 -1.18 2.21 8.80
C MET A 29 -1.70 1.84 7.40
N GLY A 30 -1.24 2.52 6.35
CA GLY A 30 -1.57 2.19 4.98
C GLY A 30 -1.12 0.78 4.59
N PHE A 31 0.09 0.35 4.97
CA PHE A 31 0.54 -1.03 4.73
C PHE A 31 -0.35 -2.06 5.43
N PHE A 32 -0.74 -1.85 6.69
CA PHE A 32 -1.68 -2.75 7.39
C PHE A 32 -3.08 -2.74 6.76
N LEU A 33 -3.53 -1.59 6.25
CA LEU A 33 -4.81 -1.48 5.57
C LEU A 33 -4.80 -2.24 4.24
N THR A 34 -3.68 -2.26 3.52
CA THR A 34 -3.49 -3.10 2.33
C THR A 34 -3.60 -4.58 2.69
N VAL A 35 -2.98 -5.03 3.79
CA VAL A 35 -3.12 -6.42 4.27
C VAL A 35 -4.59 -6.74 4.54
N ALA A 36 -5.32 -5.86 5.22
CA ALA A 36 -6.75 -6.05 5.48
C ALA A 36 -7.56 -6.16 4.18
N ALA A 37 -7.28 -5.34 3.17
CA ALA A 37 -7.93 -5.44 1.87
C ALA A 37 -7.71 -6.80 1.20
N PHE A 38 -6.47 -7.31 1.22
CA PHE A 38 -6.15 -8.64 0.68
C PHE A 38 -6.81 -9.78 1.47
N LEU A 39 -6.94 -9.66 2.79
CA LEU A 39 -7.67 -10.63 3.61
C LEU A 39 -9.17 -10.67 3.28
N ILE A 40 -9.79 -9.51 3.05
CA ILE A 40 -11.20 -9.42 2.64
C ILE A 40 -11.36 -10.07 1.26
N SER A 41 -10.48 -9.79 0.30
CA SER A 41 -10.51 -10.42 -1.02
C SER A 41 -10.30 -11.94 -0.93
N ALA A 42 -9.36 -12.40 -0.10
CA ALA A 42 -9.13 -13.84 0.13
C ALA A 42 -10.37 -14.54 0.71
N TYR A 43 -11.06 -13.89 1.64
CA TYR A 43 -12.29 -14.40 2.23
C TYR A 43 -13.44 -14.49 1.22
N ILE A 44 -13.60 -13.46 0.37
CA ILE A 44 -14.61 -13.46 -0.70
C ILE A 44 -14.36 -14.62 -1.66
N GLU A 45 -13.12 -14.79 -2.11
CA GLU A 45 -12.72 -15.87 -3.01
C GLU A 45 -12.91 -17.24 -2.36
N GLN A 46 -12.64 -17.37 -1.05
CA GLN A 46 -12.91 -18.61 -0.33
C GLN A 46 -14.39 -18.97 -0.33
N GLN A 47 -15.29 -17.99 -0.19
CA GLN A 47 -16.72 -18.24 -0.25
C GLN A 47 -17.18 -18.61 -1.67
N ILE A 48 -16.60 -18.00 -2.70
CA ILE A 48 -16.86 -18.36 -4.10
C ILE A 48 -16.41 -19.80 -4.37
N ALA A 49 -15.23 -20.18 -3.86
CA ALA A 49 -14.72 -21.55 -3.99
C ALA A 49 -15.59 -22.61 -3.29
N LEU A 50 -16.34 -22.22 -2.24
CA LEU A 50 -17.32 -23.07 -1.57
C LEU A 50 -18.69 -23.12 -2.27
N GLY A 51 -18.83 -22.45 -3.42
CA GLY A 51 -20.08 -22.39 -4.19
C GLY A 51 -21.11 -21.39 -3.67
N MET A 52 -20.70 -20.47 -2.79
CA MET A 52 -21.56 -19.38 -2.32
C MET A 52 -21.42 -18.18 -3.27
N GLU A 53 -22.51 -17.43 -3.46
CA GLU A 53 -22.52 -16.18 -4.22
C GLU A 53 -22.44 -14.99 -3.26
N PRO A 54 -21.24 -14.51 -2.87
CA PRO A 54 -21.13 -13.37 -1.98
C PRO A 54 -21.69 -12.12 -2.66
N ALA A 55 -22.38 -11.28 -1.89
CA ALA A 55 -22.88 -10.02 -2.39
C ALA A 55 -21.74 -9.16 -2.94
N ILE A 56 -21.94 -8.56 -4.12
CA ILE A 56 -21.00 -7.62 -4.78
C ILE A 56 -20.58 -6.48 -3.83
N GLY A 57 -21.42 -6.14 -2.84
CA GLY A 57 -21.10 -5.16 -1.80
C GLY A 57 -19.83 -5.47 -0.98
N TRP A 58 -19.50 -6.75 -0.78
CA TRP A 58 -18.25 -7.13 -0.10
C TRP A 58 -17.02 -6.85 -0.95
N GLN A 59 -17.10 -7.08 -2.26
CA GLN A 59 -16.04 -6.75 -3.20
C GLN A 59 -15.87 -5.23 -3.32
N LEU A 60 -16.98 -4.48 -3.33
CA LEU A 60 -16.93 -3.02 -3.27
C LEU A 60 -16.18 -2.55 -2.03
N LEU A 61 -16.46 -3.13 -0.86
CA LEU A 61 -15.75 -2.81 0.38
C LEU A 61 -14.25 -3.10 0.25
N ALA A 62 -13.84 -4.24 -0.29
CA ALA A 62 -12.42 -4.56 -0.53
C ALA A 62 -11.75 -3.49 -1.43
N PHE A 63 -12.43 -3.06 -2.50
CA PHE A 63 -11.96 -1.98 -3.37
C PHE A 63 -11.83 -0.63 -2.64
N MET A 64 -12.79 -0.29 -1.78
CA MET A 64 -12.71 0.94 -0.99
C MET A 64 -11.51 0.91 -0.04
N VAL A 65 -11.25 -0.23 0.61
CA VAL A 65 -10.16 -0.40 1.58
C VAL A 65 -8.78 -0.39 0.89
N ILE A 66 -8.63 -1.01 -0.29
CA ILE A 66 -7.34 -0.95 -1.01
C ILE A 66 -7.05 0.47 -1.53
N THR A 67 -8.06 1.17 -2.06
CA THR A 67 -7.88 2.56 -2.51
C THR A 67 -7.55 3.48 -1.34
N ALA A 68 -8.15 3.26 -0.17
CA ALA A 68 -7.80 3.94 1.06
C ALA A 68 -6.31 3.79 1.40
N ALA A 69 -5.84 2.56 1.37
CA ALA A 69 -4.46 2.20 1.69
C ALA A 69 -3.49 2.85 0.70
N GLU A 70 -3.81 2.80 -0.60
CA GLU A 70 -3.02 3.41 -1.66
C GLU A 70 -2.88 4.92 -1.45
N VAL A 71 -3.97 5.62 -1.15
CA VAL A 71 -3.95 7.07 -0.87
C VAL A 71 -3.07 7.39 0.34
N MET A 72 -3.16 6.59 1.41
CA MET A 72 -2.34 6.78 2.62
C MET A 72 -0.86 6.52 2.40
N VAL A 73 -0.48 5.51 1.61
CA VAL A 73 0.92 5.16 1.36
C VAL A 73 1.51 6.02 0.25
N SER A 74 0.89 6.05 -0.93
CA SER A 74 1.43 6.66 -2.16
C SER A 74 1.56 8.18 -2.04
N ILE A 75 0.51 8.88 -1.59
CA ILE A 75 0.54 10.34 -1.48
C ILE A 75 1.53 10.77 -0.39
N THR A 76 1.46 10.14 0.78
CA THR A 76 2.37 10.45 1.89
C THR A 76 3.82 10.13 1.54
N CYS A 77 4.08 9.05 0.79
CA CYS A 77 5.43 8.71 0.29
C CYS A 77 5.98 9.75 -0.65
N PHE A 78 5.16 10.21 -1.56
CA PHE A 78 5.55 11.24 -2.50
C PHE A 78 5.84 12.57 -1.79
N GLU A 79 4.94 12.99 -0.89
CA GLU A 79 5.11 14.20 -0.07
C GLU A 79 6.36 14.11 0.81
N PHE A 80 6.54 12.98 1.52
CA PHE A 80 7.71 12.75 2.37
C PHE A 80 9.02 12.77 1.56
N SER A 81 9.07 12.04 0.44
CA SER A 81 10.23 12.01 -0.45
C SER A 81 10.60 13.41 -0.96
N TYR A 82 9.60 14.27 -1.24
CA TYR A 82 9.87 15.65 -1.61
C TYR A 82 10.36 16.52 -0.47
N THR A 83 9.86 16.32 0.74
CA THR A 83 10.33 17.09 1.91
C THR A 83 11.77 16.72 2.30
N GLN A 84 12.17 15.47 2.06
CA GLN A 84 13.49 14.95 2.38
C GLN A 84 14.52 15.20 1.26
N ALA A 85 14.09 15.43 0.03
CA ALA A 85 15.00 15.58 -1.10
C ALA A 85 15.49 17.01 -1.33
N PRO A 86 16.78 17.20 -1.68
CA PRO A 86 17.31 18.51 -2.06
C PRO A 86 16.62 19.03 -3.32
N LEU A 87 16.35 20.35 -3.37
CA LEU A 87 15.57 21.02 -4.43
C LEU A 87 16.02 20.69 -5.87
N LYS A 88 17.31 20.37 -6.05
CA LYS A 88 17.91 20.06 -7.36
C LYS A 88 17.63 18.64 -7.86
N LEU A 89 17.12 17.73 -7.02
CA LEU A 89 16.92 16.30 -7.35
C LEU A 89 15.45 15.85 -7.30
N LYS A 90 14.50 16.79 -7.32
CA LYS A 90 13.06 16.50 -7.23
C LYS A 90 12.56 15.53 -8.32
N SER A 91 13.07 15.62 -9.55
CA SER A 91 12.70 14.70 -10.64
C SER A 91 13.29 13.31 -10.45
N LEU A 92 14.50 13.20 -9.90
CA LEU A 92 15.15 11.93 -9.58
C LEU A 92 14.34 11.13 -8.55
N MET A 93 13.80 11.81 -7.53
CA MET A 93 12.94 11.18 -6.52
C MET A 93 11.68 10.57 -7.12
N MET A 94 11.02 11.28 -8.03
CA MET A 94 9.86 10.73 -8.75
C MET A 94 10.26 9.54 -9.63
N GLY A 95 11.43 9.60 -10.27
CA GLY A 95 12.00 8.47 -11.00
C GLY A 95 12.21 7.24 -10.11
N LEU A 96 12.78 7.42 -8.92
CA LEU A 96 12.98 6.34 -7.94
C LEU A 96 11.66 5.80 -7.39
N PHE A 97 10.66 6.66 -7.19
CA PHE A 97 9.33 6.23 -6.80
C PHE A 97 8.68 5.33 -7.86
N LEU A 98 8.69 5.76 -9.14
CA LEU A 98 8.20 4.95 -10.26
C LEU A 98 8.99 3.65 -10.42
N LEU A 99 10.30 3.69 -10.21
CA LEU A 99 11.15 2.50 -10.21
C LEU A 99 10.76 1.53 -9.10
N SER A 100 10.47 2.02 -7.89
CA SER A 100 9.94 1.18 -6.79
C SER A 100 8.60 0.54 -7.16
N VAL A 101 7.69 1.27 -7.82
CA VAL A 101 6.41 0.72 -8.30
C VAL A 101 6.65 -0.33 -9.39
N SER A 102 7.60 -0.10 -10.30
CA SER A 102 7.97 -1.07 -11.33
C SER A 102 8.56 -2.34 -10.72
N LEU A 103 9.42 -2.22 -9.71
CA LEU A 103 9.97 -3.37 -8.96
C LEU A 103 8.86 -4.18 -8.27
N GLY A 104 7.86 -3.51 -7.67
CA GLY A 104 6.71 -4.19 -7.07
C GLY A 104 5.85 -4.96 -8.08
N ASN A 105 5.61 -4.36 -9.25
CA ASN A 105 4.92 -5.04 -10.36
C ASN A 105 5.74 -6.20 -10.91
N GLY A 106 7.06 -6.02 -11.07
CA GLY A 106 7.99 -7.05 -11.50
C GLY A 106 8.04 -8.23 -10.54
N PHE A 107 8.05 -7.97 -9.23
CA PHE A 107 7.95 -9.01 -8.20
C PHE A 107 6.64 -9.80 -8.34
N THR A 108 5.51 -9.11 -8.50
CA THR A 108 4.20 -9.76 -8.70
C THR A 108 4.21 -10.63 -9.97
N ALA A 109 4.77 -10.14 -11.08
CA ALA A 109 4.89 -10.88 -12.32
C ALA A 109 5.80 -12.11 -12.18
N PHE A 110 6.93 -11.97 -11.46
CA PHE A 110 7.84 -13.07 -11.17
C PHE A 110 7.17 -14.16 -10.34
N VAL A 111 6.44 -13.78 -9.29
CA VAL A 111 5.64 -14.72 -8.50
C VAL A 111 4.60 -15.42 -9.38
N ASN A 112 3.90 -14.69 -10.24
CA ASN A 112 2.92 -15.27 -11.16
C ASN A 112 3.54 -16.24 -12.17
N TYR A 113 4.77 -15.96 -12.66
CA TYR A 113 5.50 -16.88 -13.52
C TYR A 113 5.93 -18.14 -12.76
N TRP A 114 6.39 -17.99 -11.51
CA TRP A 114 6.82 -19.11 -10.68
C TRP A 114 5.66 -20.03 -10.25
N ILE A 115 4.45 -19.48 -10.13
CA ILE A 115 3.23 -20.23 -9.77
C ILE A 115 2.61 -20.97 -10.98
N GLN A 116 2.95 -20.58 -12.21
CA GLN A 116 2.47 -21.26 -13.42
C GLN A 116 3.27 -22.56 -13.64
N ASN A 117 2.59 -23.71 -13.55
CA ASN A 117 3.19 -24.99 -13.89
C ASN A 117 3.33 -25.14 -15.42
N ALA A 118 4.26 -25.98 -15.86
CA ALA A 118 4.53 -26.26 -17.27
C ALA A 118 3.30 -26.82 -18.05
N ASP A 119 2.31 -27.39 -17.35
CA ASP A 119 1.05 -27.87 -17.92
C ASP A 119 -0.02 -26.78 -18.12
N GLY A 120 0.28 -25.51 -17.77
CA GLY A 120 -0.69 -24.40 -17.83
C GLY A 120 -1.66 -24.34 -16.63
N THR A 121 -1.47 -25.22 -15.64
CA THR A 121 -2.21 -25.18 -14.37
C THR A 121 -1.55 -24.20 -13.40
N VAL A 122 -2.35 -23.44 -12.65
CA VAL A 122 -1.86 -22.46 -11.67
C VAL A 122 -1.78 -23.15 -10.31
N ALA A 123 -0.59 -23.30 -9.74
CA ALA A 123 -0.39 -24.01 -8.47
C ALA A 123 -1.10 -23.35 -7.27
N LEU A 124 -1.29 -22.03 -7.33
CA LEU A 124 -2.11 -21.25 -6.41
C LEU A 124 -3.23 -20.55 -7.19
N ALA A 125 -4.33 -21.25 -7.42
CA ALA A 125 -5.55 -20.66 -7.98
C ALA A 125 -6.54 -20.31 -6.86
N GLY A 126 -7.30 -19.22 -7.05
CA GLY A 126 -8.39 -18.82 -6.16
C GLY A 126 -7.89 -18.33 -4.78
N PRO A 127 -8.43 -18.84 -3.64
CA PRO A 127 -8.17 -18.27 -2.31
C PRO A 127 -6.71 -18.30 -1.90
N ALA A 128 -5.98 -19.36 -2.28
CA ALA A 128 -4.59 -19.56 -1.88
C ALA A 128 -3.66 -18.45 -2.42
N TYR A 129 -3.94 -17.92 -3.61
CA TYR A 129 -3.20 -16.81 -4.21
C TYR A 129 -3.31 -15.55 -3.33
N TYR A 130 -4.53 -15.18 -2.95
CA TYR A 130 -4.75 -14.00 -2.12
C TYR A 130 -4.19 -14.16 -0.71
N TRP A 131 -4.25 -15.37 -0.14
CA TRP A 131 -3.62 -15.68 1.15
C TRP A 131 -2.09 -15.58 1.10
N PHE A 132 -1.47 -16.04 0.00
CA PHE A 132 -0.02 -15.88 -0.21
C PHE A 132 0.37 -14.40 -0.24
N PHE A 133 -0.32 -13.59 -1.06
CA PHE A 133 -0.04 -12.15 -1.14
C PHE A 133 -0.34 -11.41 0.16
N ALA A 134 -1.41 -11.77 0.88
CA ALA A 134 -1.71 -11.22 2.20
C ALA A 134 -0.57 -11.49 3.19
N GLY A 135 -0.02 -12.71 3.19
CA GLY A 135 1.13 -13.09 4.01
C GLY A 135 2.39 -12.30 3.67
N VAL A 136 2.73 -12.20 2.38
CA VAL A 136 3.88 -11.39 1.91
C VAL A 136 3.72 -9.92 2.32
N MET A 137 2.54 -9.34 2.12
CA MET A 137 2.25 -7.95 2.49
C MET A 137 2.32 -7.72 4.00
N PHE A 138 1.91 -8.70 4.81
CA PHE A 138 2.04 -8.63 6.26
C PHE A 138 3.51 -8.63 6.71
N VAL A 139 4.33 -9.51 6.13
CA VAL A 139 5.78 -9.53 6.39
C VAL A 139 6.41 -8.18 6.01
N VAL A 140 6.06 -7.62 4.85
CA VAL A 140 6.54 -6.29 4.42
C VAL A 140 6.09 -5.20 5.40
N ALA A 141 4.84 -5.22 5.86
CA ALA A 141 4.34 -4.27 6.86
C ALA A 141 5.12 -4.35 8.19
N CYS A 142 5.42 -5.57 8.65
CA CYS A 142 6.24 -5.79 9.84
C CYS A 142 7.68 -5.30 9.65
N LEU A 143 8.31 -5.60 8.52
CA LEU A 143 9.65 -5.11 8.19
C LEU A 143 9.68 -3.59 8.14
N PHE A 144 8.64 -2.96 7.57
CA PHE A 144 8.51 -1.50 7.52
C PHE A 144 8.48 -0.89 8.93
N LEU A 145 7.77 -1.50 9.89
CA LEU A 145 7.80 -1.04 11.28
C LEU A 145 9.19 -1.11 11.91
N LEU A 146 9.96 -2.15 11.61
CA LEU A 146 11.34 -2.28 12.10
C LEU A 146 12.24 -1.17 11.54
N VAL A 147 12.09 -0.86 10.25
CA VAL A 147 12.83 0.23 9.58
C VAL A 147 12.43 1.58 10.17
N VAL A 148 11.13 1.85 10.36
CA VAL A 148 10.64 3.10 10.94
C VAL A 148 11.18 3.31 12.35
N LYS A 149 11.32 2.25 13.16
CA LYS A 149 11.87 2.35 14.51
C LYS A 149 13.33 2.80 14.52
N GLY A 150 14.09 2.51 13.46
CA GLY A 150 15.48 2.92 13.30
C GLY A 150 15.69 4.22 12.51
N TYR A 151 14.62 4.90 12.09
CA TYR A 151 14.70 6.09 11.25
C TYR A 151 14.48 7.35 12.09
N GLU A 152 15.51 8.20 12.22
CA GLU A 152 15.37 9.56 12.74
C GLU A 152 14.98 10.50 11.60
N GLU A 153 13.90 11.26 11.79
CA GLU A 153 13.43 12.25 10.81
C GLU A 153 14.41 13.44 10.77
N GLU A 154 15.32 13.48 9.79
CA GLU A 154 16.09 14.70 9.53
C GLU A 154 15.18 15.72 8.83
N THR A 155 14.60 16.64 9.59
CA THR A 155 13.93 17.81 9.00
C THR A 155 14.99 18.75 8.43
N HIS A 156 15.20 18.69 7.11
CA HIS A 156 15.84 19.79 6.38
C HIS A 156 14.88 20.99 6.35
N LEU A 157 14.73 21.66 7.50
CA LEU A 157 14.21 23.01 7.57
C LEU A 157 15.14 23.85 6.68
N GLN A 158 14.65 24.29 5.53
CA GLN A 158 15.36 25.24 4.68
C GLN A 158 15.62 26.49 5.50
N GLY A 159 16.82 26.55 6.07
CA GLY A 159 17.38 27.76 6.62
C GLY A 159 17.34 28.81 5.53
N THR A 160 16.51 29.82 5.76
CA THR A 160 16.65 31.14 5.17
C THR A 160 18.12 31.52 5.15
N LYS A 161 18.74 31.52 3.97
CA LYS A 161 19.87 32.40 3.68
C LYS A 161 19.34 33.50 2.77
N ARG A 162 18.74 34.51 3.40
CA ARG A 162 18.86 35.90 2.96
C ARG A 162 20.31 36.29 3.22
N GLY A 163 21.03 36.66 2.18
CA GLY A 163 22.35 37.27 2.17
C GLY A 163 22.50 37.95 0.83
#